data_AF-A0A7Y2A011-F1
#
_entry.id   AF-A0A7Y2A011-F1
#
_cell.length_a   1.000
_cell.length_b   1.000
_cell.length_c   1.000
_cell.angle_alpha   90.00
_cell.angle_beta   90.00
_cell.angle_gamma   90.00
#
_symmetry.space_group_name_H-M   'P 1'
#
loop_
_entity.id
_entity.type
_entity.pdbx_description
1 polymer ?
#
loop_
_entity_poly.entity_id
_entity_poly.type
_entity_poly.pdbx_seq_one_letter_code
_entity_poly.pdbx_strand_id
1 'polypeptide(L)'
;MQDINGCALDPALFPPTQITVLPPPTLLPPLPQLPSPFCLPDLPLPPNPVLESQFTVDSFFDITYQITFQGDQGSLINGTVLHSGIPPGTGTDQLLLSELEPFLSGTIDSFFDVFFDITVEDVNGCSSAPQTTTLQLGKDGDGDGLCAYEDCDDTDPTVGNFPEVCDGLDNDCDGEIDEDFDIDNDGFTSCGGDCNDLNPVVYPGAPELCDEIDNNCNGVVDEGLDSDGDGVADCVDECPDDPNKTLFGVCGCFELEPGTPCDDGDPMTVNDVINNVCACEGVLFSDEVNIIDPCSCLNNATTSDNGQFSEIIEVEAPPGQTWTVVSAPGLYTTSSPDPPAAPIPVAAGTVMTYNAGTGNYELLGVHIDGVGYSITVTNGTDVLGTSNLCHYPEITFDIGAYISFADLPTAASTLTEVMNVASGNPALGSGTFLLFDMNGDPVPIVGDEIPATLNSGEMYTLVYEFTEDAQPIVPPGPNTPGCTQELVTQFLILSVGCD
;
A
#
# COMPACT_ATOMS: atom_id res chain seq x y z
N MET A 1 -55.84 -16.06 76.09
CA MET A 1 -57.26 -16.32 75.73
C MET A 1 -57.24 -17.44 74.73
N GLN A 2 -58.03 -18.50 74.91
CA GLN A 2 -58.13 -19.59 73.93
C GLN A 2 -59.42 -19.46 73.14
N ASP A 3 -59.38 -19.82 71.85
CA ASP A 3 -60.59 -19.96 71.04
C ASP A 3 -61.36 -21.25 71.40
N ILE A 4 -62.46 -21.53 70.70
CA ILE A 4 -63.35 -22.66 71.01
C ILE A 4 -62.70 -24.03 70.78
N ASN A 5 -61.58 -24.06 70.05
CA ASN A 5 -60.80 -25.25 69.73
C ASN A 5 -59.58 -25.40 70.64
N GLY A 6 -59.35 -24.45 71.57
CA GLY A 6 -58.25 -24.50 72.53
C GLY A 6 -56.96 -23.77 72.09
N CYS A 7 -56.98 -23.05 70.97
CA CYS A 7 -55.79 -22.36 70.44
C CYS A 7 -55.48 -21.11 71.29
N ALA A 8 -54.27 -20.99 71.87
CA ALA A 8 -53.89 -19.80 72.63
C ALA A 8 -53.60 -18.62 71.68
N LEU A 9 -54.26 -17.48 71.89
CA LEU A 9 -54.05 -16.22 71.16
C LEU A 9 -52.69 -15.58 71.52
N ASP A 10 -51.58 -16.30 71.34
CA ASP A 10 -50.23 -15.78 71.47
C ASP A 10 -49.57 -15.76 70.07
N PRO A 11 -49.23 -14.58 69.53
CA PRO A 11 -48.44 -14.46 68.30
C PRO A 11 -47.09 -15.19 68.36
N ALA A 12 -46.63 -15.59 69.56
CA ALA A 12 -45.38 -16.31 69.77
C ALA A 12 -45.44 -17.82 69.48
N LEU A 13 -46.63 -18.42 69.27
CA LEU A 13 -46.72 -19.85 68.91
C LEU A 13 -46.34 -20.14 67.45
N PHE A 14 -46.25 -19.11 66.61
CA PHE A 14 -45.76 -19.21 65.24
C PHE A 14 -44.88 -17.98 64.96
N PRO A 15 -43.56 -18.03 65.25
CA PRO A 15 -42.65 -16.97 64.79
C PRO A 15 -42.80 -16.80 63.26
N PRO A 16 -42.52 -15.62 62.69
CA PRO A 16 -42.58 -15.43 61.25
C PRO A 16 -41.67 -16.48 60.58
N THR A 17 -42.28 -17.39 59.84
CA THR A 17 -41.60 -18.40 59.04
C THR A 17 -40.58 -17.69 58.15
N GLN A 18 -39.28 -17.90 58.37
CA GLN A 18 -38.28 -17.42 57.43
C GLN A 18 -38.24 -18.40 56.27
N ILE A 19 -38.72 -17.95 55.11
CA ILE A 19 -38.63 -18.67 53.86
C ILE A 19 -37.32 -18.24 53.20
N THR A 20 -36.43 -19.20 52.93
CA THR A 20 -35.16 -18.94 52.26
C THR A 20 -35.06 -19.83 51.05
N VAL A 21 -34.80 -19.25 49.88
CA VAL A 21 -34.49 -20.01 48.67
C VAL A 21 -32.99 -20.24 48.67
N LEU A 22 -32.55 -21.51 48.76
CA LEU A 22 -31.12 -21.82 48.73
C LEU A 22 -30.69 -22.16 47.29
N PRO A 23 -29.61 -21.55 46.77
CA PRO A 23 -28.96 -22.03 45.56
C PRO A 23 -28.36 -23.43 45.81
N PRO A 24 -28.08 -24.23 44.77
CA PRO A 24 -27.43 -25.54 44.93
C PRO A 24 -26.11 -25.39 45.70
N PRO A 25 -25.63 -26.44 46.40
CA PRO A 25 -24.39 -26.38 47.16
C PRO A 25 -23.19 -26.26 46.21
N THR A 26 -22.82 -25.04 45.84
CA THR A 26 -21.54 -24.72 45.21
C THR A 26 -20.61 -24.10 46.24
N LEU A 27 -19.36 -24.55 46.23
CA LEU A 27 -18.32 -24.13 47.16
C LEU A 27 -17.86 -22.69 46.86
N LEU A 28 -18.60 -21.65 47.24
CA LEU A 28 -18.13 -20.25 47.28
C LEU A 28 -18.99 -19.42 48.28
N PRO A 29 -18.46 -18.31 48.84
CA PRO A 29 -19.00 -17.65 50.03
C PRO A 29 -20.26 -16.81 49.74
N PRO A 30 -21.04 -16.41 50.77
CA PRO A 30 -22.34 -15.77 50.58
C PRO A 30 -22.19 -14.26 50.30
N LEU A 31 -22.89 -13.76 49.28
CA LEU A 31 -23.25 -12.34 49.13
C LEU A 31 -24.63 -12.08 49.78
N PRO A 32 -24.89 -10.86 50.29
CA PRO A 32 -26.17 -10.54 50.94
C PRO A 32 -27.16 -9.78 50.02
N GLN A 33 -28.44 -10.15 50.15
CA GLN A 33 -29.70 -9.41 49.90
C GLN A 33 -30.41 -9.45 48.53
N LEU A 34 -31.61 -10.07 48.56
CA LEU A 34 -32.90 -9.78 47.85
C LEU A 34 -33.04 -10.08 46.34
N PRO A 35 -34.30 -10.24 45.84
CA PRO A 35 -34.77 -11.37 45.05
C PRO A 35 -34.38 -11.25 43.58
N SER A 36 -33.46 -12.08 43.11
CA SER A 36 -33.27 -12.27 41.67
C SER A 36 -34.15 -13.46 41.22
N PRO A 37 -34.91 -13.33 40.13
CA PRO A 37 -35.70 -14.41 39.56
C PRO A 37 -34.80 -15.58 39.15
N PHE A 38 -35.33 -16.80 39.20
CA PHE A 38 -34.60 -18.00 38.79
C PHE A 38 -34.82 -18.23 37.28
N CYS A 39 -33.73 -18.37 36.51
CA CYS A 39 -33.80 -18.80 35.11
C CYS A 39 -33.83 -20.34 35.02
N LEU A 40 -34.75 -20.90 34.22
CA LEU A 40 -34.85 -22.34 33.97
C LEU A 40 -34.20 -22.65 32.62
N PRO A 41 -33.05 -23.37 32.57
CA PRO A 41 -32.43 -23.72 31.30
C PRO A 41 -33.23 -24.82 30.56
N ASP A 42 -33.17 -24.81 29.23
CA ASP A 42 -33.87 -25.75 28.31
C ASP A 42 -33.30 -27.20 28.30
N LEU A 43 -32.49 -27.57 29.31
CA LEU A 43 -31.84 -28.89 29.47
C LEU A 43 -32.14 -29.44 30.87
N PRO A 44 -32.14 -30.78 31.10
CA PRO A 44 -32.80 -31.41 32.24
C PRO A 44 -32.43 -30.72 33.53
N LEU A 45 -33.45 -30.16 34.17
CA LEU A 45 -33.44 -29.28 35.33
C LEU A 45 -32.19 -29.48 36.20
N PRO A 46 -31.41 -28.42 36.51
CA PRO A 46 -30.36 -28.53 37.52
C PRO A 46 -30.96 -29.07 38.82
N PRO A 47 -30.19 -29.79 39.66
CA PRO A 47 -30.72 -30.45 40.85
C PRO A 47 -31.36 -29.44 41.81
N ASN A 48 -32.70 -29.34 41.71
CA ASN A 48 -33.70 -28.71 42.56
C ASN A 48 -33.24 -27.46 43.34
N PRO A 49 -33.62 -26.23 42.94
CA PRO A 49 -33.81 -25.19 43.94
C PRO A 49 -34.85 -25.66 44.96
N VAL A 50 -34.59 -25.42 46.23
CA VAL A 50 -35.42 -25.88 47.34
C VAL A 50 -36.00 -24.69 48.07
N LEU A 51 -37.33 -24.67 48.22
CA LEU A 51 -37.99 -23.71 49.09
C LEU A 51 -37.87 -24.23 50.52
N GLU A 52 -36.97 -23.64 51.32
CA GLU A 52 -36.86 -23.99 52.74
C GLU A 52 -37.80 -23.12 53.58
N SER A 53 -38.64 -23.77 54.36
CA SER A 53 -39.45 -23.12 55.40
C SER A 53 -38.94 -23.53 56.78
N GLN A 54 -38.55 -22.55 57.60
CA GLN A 54 -38.16 -22.78 59.00
C GLN A 54 -39.34 -22.52 59.94
N PHE A 55 -39.65 -23.51 60.78
CA PHE A 55 -40.74 -23.43 61.76
C PHE A 55 -40.31 -23.98 63.12
N THR A 56 -40.98 -23.52 64.17
CA THR A 56 -40.83 -24.06 65.53
C THR A 56 -42.22 -24.33 66.06
N VAL A 57 -42.49 -25.58 66.44
CA VAL A 57 -43.83 -26.00 66.87
C VAL A 57 -43.74 -27.03 68.01
N ASP A 58 -44.66 -26.90 68.96
CA ASP A 58 -44.63 -27.62 70.23
C ASP A 58 -45.35 -28.99 70.18
N SER A 59 -45.94 -29.36 69.04
CA SER A 59 -46.65 -30.63 68.80
C SER A 59 -46.53 -31.09 67.33
N PHE A 60 -47.07 -32.27 66.97
CA PHE A 60 -47.10 -32.72 65.56
C PHE A 60 -47.99 -31.80 64.71
N PHE A 61 -47.62 -31.59 63.45
CA PHE A 61 -48.32 -30.70 62.54
C PHE A 61 -48.18 -31.16 61.09
N ASP A 62 -49.08 -30.63 60.26
CA ASP A 62 -49.07 -30.80 58.81
C ASP A 62 -48.82 -29.43 58.15
N ILE A 63 -48.05 -29.41 57.06
CA ILE A 63 -47.83 -28.20 56.26
C ILE A 63 -48.56 -28.37 54.93
N THR A 64 -49.43 -27.40 54.63
CA THR A 64 -50.09 -27.31 53.33
C THR A 64 -49.51 -26.14 52.55
N TYR A 65 -48.91 -26.45 51.40
CA TYR A 65 -48.49 -25.49 50.40
C TYR A 65 -49.61 -25.33 49.37
N GLN A 66 -50.24 -24.17 49.34
CA GLN A 66 -51.15 -23.78 48.26
C GLN A 66 -50.33 -23.01 47.22
N ILE A 67 -50.38 -23.47 45.98
CA ILE A 67 -49.51 -22.99 44.90
C ILE A 67 -50.41 -22.46 43.80
N THR A 68 -50.26 -21.18 43.48
CA THR A 68 -50.99 -20.53 42.41
C THR A 68 -49.98 -20.03 41.38
N PHE A 69 -50.02 -20.61 40.18
CA PHE A 69 -49.27 -20.11 39.04
C PHE A 69 -50.12 -19.06 38.35
N GLN A 70 -49.59 -17.86 38.16
CA GLN A 70 -50.25 -16.80 37.41
C GLN A 70 -49.37 -16.41 36.22
N GLY A 71 -49.78 -16.83 35.02
CA GLY A 71 -49.14 -16.35 33.79
C GLY A 71 -49.66 -14.97 33.39
N ASP A 72 -48.88 -14.26 32.56
CA ASP A 72 -49.21 -12.91 32.06
C ASP A 72 -50.56 -12.80 31.33
N GLN A 73 -51.03 -13.90 30.71
CA GLN A 73 -52.32 -13.98 30.01
C GLN A 73 -53.49 -14.33 30.96
N GLY A 74 -53.27 -14.37 32.28
CA GLY A 74 -54.28 -14.67 33.29
C GLY A 74 -54.64 -16.16 33.42
N SER A 75 -53.79 -17.06 32.90
CA SER A 75 -53.95 -18.49 33.14
C SER A 75 -53.54 -18.82 34.57
N LEU A 76 -54.50 -19.32 35.36
CA LEU A 76 -54.29 -19.70 36.76
C LEU A 76 -54.27 -21.22 36.88
N ILE A 77 -53.15 -21.78 37.32
CA ILE A 77 -53.05 -23.19 37.70
C ILE A 77 -52.91 -23.23 39.21
N ASN A 78 -53.82 -23.95 39.88
CA ASN A 78 -53.79 -24.12 41.33
C ASN A 78 -53.34 -25.55 41.67
N GLY A 79 -52.31 -25.67 42.50
CA GLY A 79 -51.81 -26.91 43.06
C GLY A 79 -51.86 -26.88 44.59
N THR A 80 -51.94 -28.06 45.20
CA THR A 80 -51.79 -28.21 46.64
C THR A 80 -50.79 -29.33 46.91
N VAL A 81 -49.75 -29.04 47.69
CA VAL A 81 -48.80 -30.04 48.21
C VAL A 81 -48.96 -30.10 49.73
N LEU A 82 -49.09 -31.32 50.26
CA LEU A 82 -49.30 -31.57 51.70
C LEU A 82 -48.17 -32.44 52.24
N HIS A 83 -47.43 -31.91 53.21
CA HIS A 83 -46.45 -32.66 53.99
C HIS A 83 -47.02 -32.92 55.39
N SER A 84 -47.29 -34.18 55.71
CA SER A 84 -47.98 -34.57 56.94
C SER A 84 -47.06 -35.27 57.96
N GLY A 85 -47.35 -35.09 59.25
CA GLY A 85 -46.75 -35.88 60.33
C GLY A 85 -45.35 -35.43 60.74
N ILE A 86 -45.06 -34.13 60.64
CA ILE A 86 -43.76 -33.57 60.99
C ILE A 86 -43.61 -33.56 62.52
N PRO A 87 -42.52 -34.13 63.08
CA PRO A 87 -42.35 -34.26 64.52
C PRO A 87 -42.10 -32.90 65.22
N PRO A 88 -42.51 -32.75 66.49
CA PRO A 88 -42.33 -31.51 67.26
C PRO A 88 -40.85 -31.15 67.47
N GLY A 89 -40.51 -29.86 67.31
CA GLY A 89 -39.16 -29.32 67.44
C GLY A 89 -38.89 -28.12 66.51
N THR A 90 -37.65 -27.63 66.49
CA THR A 90 -37.16 -26.74 65.42
C THR A 90 -36.82 -27.61 64.21
N GLY A 91 -37.51 -27.40 63.09
CA GLY A 91 -37.31 -28.16 61.86
C GLY A 91 -37.31 -27.27 60.63
N THR A 92 -36.74 -27.78 59.55
CA THR A 92 -36.87 -27.26 58.19
C THR A 92 -37.74 -28.24 57.40
N ASP A 93 -38.73 -27.72 56.67
CA ASP A 93 -39.42 -28.49 55.62
C ASP A 93 -39.06 -27.90 54.26
N GLN A 94 -38.83 -28.79 53.30
CA GLN A 94 -38.30 -28.50 51.98
C GLN A 94 -39.33 -28.87 50.93
N LEU A 95 -39.86 -27.88 50.21
CA LEU A 95 -40.65 -28.11 49.00
C LEU A 95 -39.68 -28.19 47.82
N LEU A 96 -39.62 -29.35 47.17
CA LEU A 96 -38.71 -29.59 46.03
C LEU A 96 -39.39 -29.15 44.73
N LEU A 97 -38.61 -28.57 43.80
CA LEU A 97 -39.14 -28.20 42.47
C LEU A 97 -39.72 -29.41 41.71
N SER A 98 -39.16 -30.60 41.92
CA SER A 98 -39.70 -31.87 41.40
C SER A 98 -41.13 -32.20 41.83
N GLU A 99 -41.60 -31.64 42.96
CA GLU A 99 -42.98 -31.80 43.44
C GLU A 99 -43.93 -30.83 42.73
N LEU A 100 -43.39 -29.85 42.00
CA LEU A 100 -44.12 -28.86 41.19
C LEU A 100 -44.24 -29.25 39.73
N GLU A 101 -43.36 -30.11 39.23
CA GLU A 101 -43.37 -30.71 37.87
C GLU A 101 -44.77 -31.11 37.36
N PRO A 102 -45.65 -31.76 38.14
CA PRO A 102 -46.96 -32.19 37.66
C PRO A 102 -47.90 -31.03 37.31
N PHE A 103 -47.64 -29.84 37.86
CA PHE A 103 -48.43 -28.63 37.65
C PHE A 103 -47.84 -27.74 36.54
N LEU A 104 -46.59 -27.97 36.13
CA LEU A 104 -45.85 -27.21 35.11
C LEU A 104 -45.96 -27.81 33.69
N SER A 105 -46.43 -29.07 33.57
CA SER A 105 -46.53 -29.77 32.29
C SER A 105 -47.75 -29.29 31.48
N GLY A 106 -47.60 -28.22 30.68
CA GLY A 106 -48.59 -27.95 29.63
C GLY A 106 -48.58 -26.62 28.89
N THR A 107 -48.00 -25.54 29.40
CA THR A 107 -48.11 -24.20 28.75
C THR A 107 -47.10 -23.25 29.37
N ILE A 108 -45.88 -23.17 28.85
CA ILE A 108 -44.87 -22.22 29.32
C ILE A 108 -44.33 -21.48 28.09
N ASP A 109 -45.10 -20.50 27.62
CA ASP A 109 -44.77 -19.69 26.44
C ASP A 109 -44.44 -18.22 26.80
N SER A 110 -44.53 -17.80 28.08
CA SER A 110 -44.15 -16.45 28.56
C SER A 110 -44.06 -16.37 30.10
N PHE A 111 -43.63 -15.21 30.64
CA PHE A 111 -43.42 -14.95 32.08
C PHE A 111 -44.56 -15.46 32.97
N PHE A 112 -44.18 -15.98 34.15
CA PHE A 112 -45.15 -16.37 35.16
C PHE A 112 -44.64 -16.05 36.57
N ASP A 113 -45.55 -15.48 37.37
CA ASP A 113 -45.38 -15.34 38.80
C ASP A 113 -45.93 -16.59 39.48
N VAL A 114 -45.10 -17.24 40.29
CA VAL A 114 -45.56 -18.33 41.17
C VAL A 114 -45.81 -17.74 42.55
N PHE A 115 -47.08 -17.70 42.93
CA PHE A 115 -47.51 -17.33 44.27
C PHE A 115 -47.63 -18.58 45.13
N PHE A 116 -46.95 -18.60 46.27
CA PHE A 116 -47.06 -19.65 47.28
C PHE A 116 -47.76 -19.09 48.50
N ASP A 117 -48.90 -19.66 48.86
CA ASP A 117 -49.54 -19.44 50.14
C ASP A 117 -49.25 -20.64 51.06
N ILE A 118 -48.44 -20.40 52.10
CA ILE A 118 -48.08 -21.46 53.06
C ILE A 118 -48.98 -21.35 54.29
N THR A 119 -49.64 -22.45 54.63
CA THR A 119 -50.43 -22.59 55.84
C THR A 119 -49.96 -23.79 56.64
N VAL A 120 -49.69 -23.59 57.93
CA VAL A 120 -49.31 -24.64 58.87
C VAL A 120 -50.50 -24.93 59.77
N GLU A 121 -50.92 -26.20 59.87
CA GLU A 121 -52.03 -26.64 60.71
C GLU A 121 -51.54 -27.67 61.73
N ASP A 122 -51.84 -27.45 63.01
CA ASP A 122 -51.56 -28.45 64.06
C ASP A 122 -52.58 -29.59 64.05
N VAL A 123 -52.28 -30.70 64.73
CA VAL A 123 -53.20 -31.86 64.85
C VAL A 123 -54.52 -31.57 65.58
N ASN A 124 -54.70 -30.36 66.14
CA ASN A 124 -55.93 -29.91 66.79
C ASN A 124 -56.75 -28.94 65.92
N GLY A 125 -56.30 -28.63 64.71
CA GLY A 125 -56.97 -27.76 63.74
C GLY A 125 -56.67 -26.26 63.90
N CYS A 126 -55.58 -25.90 64.59
CA CYS A 126 -55.12 -24.52 64.68
C CYS A 126 -54.22 -24.18 63.48
N SER A 127 -54.63 -23.24 62.62
CA SER A 127 -53.90 -22.81 61.44
C SER A 127 -53.16 -21.48 61.61
N SER A 128 -51.96 -21.35 61.04
CA SER A 128 -51.29 -20.05 60.88
C SER A 128 -52.03 -19.15 59.88
N ALA A 129 -51.81 -17.83 59.95
CA ALA A 129 -52.17 -16.96 58.83
C ALA A 129 -51.39 -17.38 57.57
N PRO A 130 -52.01 -17.37 56.37
CA PRO A 130 -51.31 -17.69 55.14
C PRO A 130 -50.18 -16.68 54.92
N GLN A 131 -48.98 -17.18 54.65
CA GLN A 131 -47.88 -16.35 54.18
C GLN A 131 -47.73 -16.49 52.68
N THR A 132 -47.88 -15.38 51.97
CA THR A 132 -47.73 -15.31 50.51
C THR A 132 -46.28 -14.97 50.17
N THR A 133 -45.62 -15.79 49.36
CA THR A 133 -44.32 -15.49 48.74
C THR A 133 -44.45 -15.57 47.22
N THR A 134 -43.74 -14.71 46.49
CA THR A 134 -43.72 -14.73 45.03
C THR A 134 -42.36 -15.18 44.54
N LEU A 135 -42.32 -16.14 43.62
CA LEU A 135 -41.13 -16.53 42.86
C LEU A 135 -41.39 -16.22 41.38
N GLN A 136 -40.51 -15.42 40.79
CA GLN A 136 -40.61 -15.04 39.39
C GLN A 136 -39.66 -15.93 38.59
N LEU A 137 -40.19 -16.59 37.55
CA LEU A 137 -39.48 -17.55 36.72
C LEU A 137 -39.51 -17.04 35.27
N GLY A 138 -38.33 -16.85 34.69
CA GLY A 138 -38.14 -16.45 33.30
C GLY A 138 -37.79 -17.66 32.42
N LYS A 139 -38.23 -17.63 31.17
CA LYS A 139 -37.71 -18.51 30.12
C LYS A 139 -36.48 -17.83 29.51
N ASP A 140 -35.45 -18.62 29.28
CA ASP A 140 -34.26 -18.28 28.50
C ASP A 140 -34.58 -18.73 27.06
N GLY A 141 -34.89 -17.77 26.19
CA GLY A 141 -35.46 -18.03 24.87
C GLY A 141 -34.45 -18.56 23.84
N ASP A 142 -33.18 -18.22 23.99
CA ASP A 142 -32.09 -18.54 23.06
C ASP A 142 -30.97 -19.41 23.66
N GLY A 143 -30.98 -19.63 24.97
CA GLY A 143 -30.09 -20.52 25.68
C GLY A 143 -28.77 -19.89 26.15
N ASP A 144 -28.67 -18.56 26.20
CA ASP A 144 -27.47 -17.84 26.64
C ASP A 144 -27.29 -17.80 28.18
N GLY A 145 -28.34 -18.16 28.91
CA GLY A 145 -28.38 -18.20 30.37
C GLY A 145 -28.89 -16.94 31.04
N LEU A 146 -29.34 -15.95 30.26
CA LEU A 146 -30.07 -14.77 30.70
C LEU A 146 -31.57 -14.98 30.51
N CYS A 147 -32.34 -14.22 31.28
CA CYS A 147 -33.78 -14.26 31.17
C CYS A 147 -34.24 -13.03 30.40
N ALA A 148 -35.35 -13.13 29.66
CA ALA A 148 -36.00 -12.07 28.87
C ALA A 148 -36.23 -10.67 29.51
N TYR A 149 -35.90 -10.43 30.78
CA TYR A 149 -35.94 -9.10 31.42
C TYR A 149 -34.54 -8.47 31.61
N GLU A 150 -33.49 -9.29 31.56
CA GLU A 150 -32.07 -8.93 31.56
C GLU A 150 -31.46 -9.03 30.15
N ASP A 151 -32.19 -9.64 29.23
CA ASP A 151 -31.86 -9.81 27.83
C ASP A 151 -32.85 -9.00 26.96
N CYS A 152 -32.31 -8.10 26.15
CA CYS A 152 -33.06 -7.20 25.28
C CYS A 152 -33.49 -7.86 23.94
N ASP A 153 -32.93 -9.02 23.59
CA ASP A 153 -33.37 -9.87 22.49
C ASP A 153 -33.30 -11.37 22.86
N ASP A 154 -34.35 -11.86 23.53
CA ASP A 154 -34.59 -13.26 23.97
C ASP A 154 -34.71 -14.29 22.82
N THR A 155 -34.21 -13.94 21.63
CA THR A 155 -34.09 -14.81 20.46
C THR A 155 -32.67 -14.90 19.90
N ASP A 156 -31.72 -14.11 20.41
CA ASP A 156 -30.35 -14.04 19.94
C ASP A 156 -29.33 -14.20 21.09
N PRO A 157 -28.65 -15.36 21.20
CA PRO A 157 -27.80 -15.68 22.35
C PRO A 157 -26.48 -14.89 22.38
N THR A 158 -26.32 -13.90 21.52
CA THR A 158 -25.21 -12.92 21.53
C THR A 158 -25.61 -11.57 22.10
N VAL A 159 -26.88 -11.39 22.50
CA VAL A 159 -27.44 -10.17 23.07
C VAL A 159 -27.86 -10.47 24.52
N GLY A 160 -27.50 -9.58 25.46
CA GLY A 160 -27.78 -9.79 26.88
C GLY A 160 -26.61 -9.39 27.78
N ASN A 161 -26.37 -8.09 27.95
CA ASN A 161 -25.34 -7.59 28.87
C ASN A 161 -23.93 -8.14 28.59
N PHE A 162 -23.64 -8.44 27.33
CA PHE A 162 -22.31 -8.80 26.83
C PHE A 162 -21.58 -7.55 26.35
N PRO A 163 -20.23 -7.51 26.36
CA PRO A 163 -19.51 -6.39 25.76
C PRO A 163 -19.90 -6.23 24.29
N GLU A 164 -20.09 -4.99 23.86
CA GLU A 164 -20.43 -4.63 22.49
C GLU A 164 -19.46 -5.26 21.48
N VAL A 165 -20.04 -5.70 20.37
CA VAL A 165 -19.31 -6.17 19.19
C VAL A 165 -19.95 -5.58 17.95
N CYS A 166 -19.12 -5.11 17.02
CA CYS A 166 -19.55 -4.45 15.78
C CYS A 166 -20.44 -5.28 14.84
N ASP A 167 -21.69 -5.46 15.21
CA ASP A 167 -22.70 -6.20 14.47
C ASP A 167 -24.02 -5.42 14.31
N GLY A 168 -24.09 -4.20 14.88
CA GLY A 168 -25.26 -3.33 14.83
C GLY A 168 -26.39 -3.76 15.76
N LEU A 169 -26.08 -4.57 16.76
CA LEU A 169 -26.96 -4.94 17.88
C LEU A 169 -26.52 -4.19 19.14
N ASP A 170 -27.43 -4.12 20.11
CA ASP A 170 -27.17 -3.63 21.46
C ASP A 170 -26.86 -4.87 22.30
N ASN A 171 -25.59 -5.30 22.34
CA ASN A 171 -25.21 -6.57 22.99
C ASN A 171 -25.28 -6.46 24.51
N ASP A 172 -25.11 -5.27 25.07
CA ASP A 172 -25.05 -5.00 26.49
C ASP A 172 -26.39 -4.53 27.11
N CYS A 173 -27.38 -4.25 26.26
CA CYS A 173 -28.73 -3.83 26.58
C CYS A 173 -28.83 -2.49 27.33
N ASP A 174 -27.90 -1.57 27.11
CA ASP A 174 -27.93 -0.22 27.68
C ASP A 174 -28.79 0.78 26.88
N GLY A 175 -29.17 0.40 25.66
CA GLY A 175 -30.04 1.17 24.76
C GLY A 175 -29.32 2.02 23.72
N GLU A 176 -27.99 2.01 23.69
CA GLU A 176 -27.17 2.46 22.57
C GLU A 176 -26.76 1.25 21.71
N ILE A 177 -26.07 1.47 20.58
CA ILE A 177 -25.64 0.40 19.67
C ILE A 177 -24.17 0.64 19.36
N ASP A 178 -23.31 -0.35 19.61
CA ASP A 178 -21.88 -0.33 19.30
C ASP A 178 -21.11 0.87 19.92
N GLU A 179 -21.54 1.43 21.05
CA GLU A 179 -21.02 2.70 21.62
C GLU A 179 -19.61 2.59 22.23
N ASP A 180 -19.16 1.39 22.58
CA ASP A 180 -17.79 1.13 23.05
C ASP A 180 -16.72 1.35 21.95
N PHE A 181 -17.14 1.64 20.71
CA PHE A 181 -16.30 1.76 19.52
C PHE A 181 -16.16 3.19 18.96
N ASP A 182 -16.60 4.22 19.69
CA ASP A 182 -16.36 5.65 19.40
C ASP A 182 -15.31 6.21 20.39
N ILE A 183 -14.03 6.12 20.03
CA ILE A 183 -12.94 6.46 20.94
C ILE A 183 -12.76 7.98 21.07
N ASP A 184 -13.05 8.76 20.02
CA ASP A 184 -12.86 10.21 20.02
C ASP A 184 -14.12 11.05 20.33
N ASN A 185 -15.27 10.38 20.44
CA ASN A 185 -16.58 10.91 20.82
C ASN A 185 -17.16 11.92 19.82
N ASP A 186 -16.98 11.70 18.52
CA ASP A 186 -17.63 12.50 17.48
C ASP A 186 -19.00 11.96 17.03
N GLY A 187 -19.39 10.78 17.54
CA GLY A 187 -20.64 10.10 17.24
C GLY A 187 -20.56 9.12 16.07
N PHE A 188 -19.37 8.88 15.50
CA PHE A 188 -19.11 7.85 14.51
C PHE A 188 -18.17 6.82 15.09
N THR A 189 -18.66 5.58 15.20
CA THR A 189 -17.83 4.49 15.70
C THR A 189 -16.89 4.01 14.60
N SER A 190 -15.77 3.38 14.98
CA SER A 190 -14.88 2.67 14.05
C SER A 190 -15.60 1.65 13.15
N CYS A 191 -16.77 1.17 13.58
CA CYS A 191 -17.63 0.25 12.85
C CYS A 191 -18.73 0.95 12.05
N GLY A 192 -19.12 2.16 12.45
CA GLY A 192 -19.96 3.10 11.71
C GLY A 192 -19.30 3.69 10.47
N GLY A 193 -18.04 3.32 10.18
CA GLY A 193 -17.31 3.71 8.98
C GLY A 193 -16.31 4.84 9.22
N ASP A 194 -16.03 5.19 10.48
CA ASP A 194 -14.96 6.14 10.77
C ASP A 194 -13.59 5.58 10.36
N CYS A 195 -12.93 6.35 9.48
CA CYS A 195 -11.61 6.04 8.97
C CYS A 195 -10.49 6.44 9.94
N ASN A 196 -10.77 7.24 10.98
CA ASN A 196 -9.83 7.57 12.04
C ASN A 196 -10.51 7.91 13.38
N ASP A 197 -10.92 6.86 14.09
CA ASP A 197 -11.54 6.81 15.43
C ASP A 197 -10.71 7.45 16.58
N LEU A 198 -9.59 8.11 16.27
CA LEU A 198 -8.80 8.88 17.23
C LEU A 198 -8.84 10.38 16.95
N ASN A 199 -9.57 10.82 15.93
CA ASN A 199 -9.61 12.19 15.46
C ASN A 199 -11.05 12.68 15.16
N PRO A 200 -11.67 13.48 16.05
CA PRO A 200 -13.09 13.82 16.01
C PRO A 200 -13.48 14.83 14.90
N VAL A 201 -12.56 15.09 13.98
CA VAL A 201 -12.79 15.88 12.75
C VAL A 201 -12.66 15.02 11.49
N VAL A 202 -12.46 13.71 11.66
CA VAL A 202 -12.38 12.73 10.58
C VAL A 202 -13.51 11.74 10.80
N TYR A 203 -14.56 11.81 9.99
CA TYR A 203 -15.72 10.93 10.10
C TYR A 203 -16.54 10.95 8.80
N PRO A 204 -17.34 9.91 8.51
CA PRO A 204 -18.16 9.85 7.30
C PRO A 204 -19.00 11.09 7.05
N GLY A 205 -18.69 11.83 5.98
CA GLY A 205 -19.40 13.04 5.58
C GLY A 205 -19.01 14.32 6.33
N ALA A 206 -17.88 14.35 7.04
CA ALA A 206 -17.29 15.58 7.55
C ALA A 206 -17.04 16.61 6.43
N PRO A 207 -16.92 17.92 6.74
CA PRO A 207 -16.35 18.87 5.80
C PRO A 207 -14.84 18.65 5.68
N GLU A 208 -14.33 18.61 4.44
CA GLU A 208 -12.90 18.61 4.18
C GLU A 208 -12.25 19.88 4.73
N LEU A 209 -11.13 19.68 5.41
CA LEU A 209 -10.19 20.71 5.82
C LEU A 209 -9.03 20.69 4.82
N CYS A 210 -8.20 21.73 4.86
CA CYS A 210 -6.92 21.62 4.20
C CYS A 210 -5.88 21.18 5.22
N ASP A 211 -5.75 19.88 5.39
CA ASP A 211 -4.72 19.29 6.24
C ASP A 211 -4.11 18.01 5.66
N GLU A 212 -4.34 17.75 4.36
CA GLU A 212 -3.89 16.56 3.64
C GLU A 212 -4.46 15.26 4.22
N ILE A 213 -5.63 15.33 4.86
CA ILE A 213 -6.36 14.20 5.44
C ILE A 213 -7.73 14.13 4.77
N ASP A 214 -8.16 12.93 4.38
CA ASP A 214 -9.55 12.65 3.99
C ASP A 214 -10.43 12.76 5.25
N ASN A 215 -10.98 13.94 5.50
CA ASN A 215 -11.77 14.17 6.72
C ASN A 215 -13.10 13.46 6.65
N ASN A 216 -13.64 13.22 5.46
CA ASN A 216 -15.00 12.72 5.31
C ASN A 216 -15.10 11.24 4.95
N CYS A 217 -13.96 10.56 4.95
CA CYS A 217 -13.79 9.14 4.70
C CYS A 217 -14.35 8.67 3.35
N ASN A 218 -14.33 9.52 2.31
CA ASN A 218 -14.85 9.15 0.98
C ASN A 218 -13.78 8.52 0.05
N GLY A 219 -12.52 8.51 0.49
CA GLY A 219 -11.36 8.00 -0.25
C GLY A 219 -10.64 9.04 -1.13
N VAL A 220 -11.02 10.32 -1.04
CA VAL A 220 -10.40 11.47 -1.70
C VAL A 220 -9.97 12.44 -0.60
N VAL A 221 -8.78 13.02 -0.75
CA VAL A 221 -8.23 13.96 0.23
C VAL A 221 -8.55 15.39 -0.22
N ASP A 222 -9.01 16.22 0.70
CA ASP A 222 -9.22 17.66 0.54
C ASP A 222 -10.15 18.01 -0.65
N GLU A 223 -11.15 17.17 -0.98
CA GLU A 223 -11.96 17.42 -2.17
C GLU A 223 -12.90 18.63 -2.06
N GLY A 224 -13.14 19.29 -3.19
CA GLY A 224 -13.90 20.54 -3.22
C GLY A 224 -13.12 21.75 -2.71
N LEU A 225 -11.85 21.56 -2.36
CA LEU A 225 -10.86 22.61 -2.08
C LEU A 225 -9.83 22.75 -3.22
N ASP A 226 -10.10 22.19 -4.41
CA ASP A 226 -9.32 22.33 -5.63
C ASP A 226 -10.15 23.13 -6.65
N SER A 227 -9.83 24.42 -6.78
CA SER A 227 -10.59 25.40 -7.55
C SER A 227 -10.37 25.27 -9.05
N ASP A 228 -9.23 24.74 -9.50
CA ASP A 228 -8.88 24.60 -10.91
C ASP A 228 -8.96 23.17 -11.46
N GLY A 229 -8.95 22.17 -10.58
CA GLY A 229 -9.16 20.76 -10.88
C GLY A 229 -7.90 20.02 -11.33
N ASP A 230 -6.70 20.48 -10.99
CA ASP A 230 -5.44 19.80 -11.35
C ASP A 230 -5.04 18.63 -10.43
N GLY A 231 -5.78 18.45 -9.34
CA GLY A 231 -5.59 17.38 -8.35
C GLY A 231 -4.72 17.77 -7.16
N VAL A 232 -4.35 19.04 -7.01
CA VAL A 232 -3.72 19.61 -5.82
C VAL A 232 -4.69 20.61 -5.16
N ALA A 233 -4.92 20.48 -3.86
CA ALA A 233 -5.83 21.38 -3.16
C ALA A 233 -5.26 22.81 -3.06
N ASP A 234 -6.11 23.83 -3.19
CA ASP A 234 -5.83 25.27 -3.23
C ASP A 234 -4.88 25.78 -2.14
N CYS A 235 -4.86 25.07 -1.03
CA CYS A 235 -4.16 25.45 0.19
C CYS A 235 -2.73 24.92 0.26
N VAL A 236 -2.43 23.86 -0.50
CA VAL A 236 -1.08 23.32 -0.72
C VAL A 236 -0.58 23.60 -2.14
N ASP A 237 -1.45 24.15 -2.99
CA ASP A 237 -1.13 24.66 -4.30
C ASP A 237 -0.58 26.11 -4.23
N GLU A 238 0.57 26.34 -4.86
CA GLU A 238 1.12 27.70 -5.01
C GLU A 238 0.42 28.50 -6.12
N CYS A 239 -0.39 27.83 -6.94
CA CYS A 239 -1.14 28.36 -8.07
C CYS A 239 -2.62 27.87 -8.15
N PRO A 240 -3.46 28.13 -7.11
CA PRO A 240 -4.79 27.52 -6.93
C PRO A 240 -5.85 27.72 -8.02
N ASP A 241 -5.57 28.56 -9.01
CA ASP A 241 -6.50 28.91 -10.06
C ASP A 241 -5.96 28.50 -11.47
N ASP A 242 -4.75 27.92 -11.57
CA ASP A 242 -4.09 27.51 -12.82
C ASP A 242 -3.95 25.99 -12.97
N PRO A 243 -4.84 25.35 -13.77
CA PRO A 243 -4.92 23.89 -13.83
C PRO A 243 -3.74 23.18 -14.53
N ASN A 244 -2.74 23.95 -14.97
CA ASN A 244 -1.54 23.41 -15.61
C ASN A 244 -0.29 23.56 -14.73
N LYS A 245 -0.42 24.16 -13.53
CA LYS A 245 0.71 24.47 -12.65
C LYS A 245 0.31 24.44 -11.19
N THR A 246 1.03 23.61 -10.43
CA THR A 246 0.93 23.53 -8.97
C THR A 246 1.98 24.35 -8.21
N LEU A 247 2.95 24.92 -8.94
CA LEU A 247 4.10 25.64 -8.38
C LEU A 247 4.21 27.02 -9.02
N PHE A 248 4.58 28.01 -8.22
CA PHE A 248 4.66 29.41 -8.66
C PHE A 248 5.68 29.60 -9.79
N GLY A 249 6.76 28.82 -9.81
CA GLY A 249 7.78 28.89 -10.86
C GLY A 249 8.47 30.26 -10.97
N VAL A 250 9.18 30.47 -12.07
CA VAL A 250 9.82 31.76 -12.38
C VAL A 250 8.81 32.76 -12.92
N CYS A 251 7.82 32.26 -13.67
CA CYS A 251 6.86 33.09 -14.39
C CYS A 251 5.51 33.28 -13.71
N GLY A 252 5.34 32.70 -12.52
CA GLY A 252 4.08 32.75 -11.81
C GLY A 252 3.07 31.77 -12.39
N CYS A 253 1.86 31.87 -11.87
CA CYS A 253 0.69 31.14 -12.36
C CYS A 253 0.18 31.75 -13.68
N PHE A 254 -0.48 30.93 -14.50
CA PHE A 254 -1.06 31.25 -15.81
C PHE A 254 -0.08 31.55 -16.95
N GLU A 255 1.21 31.48 -16.68
CA GLU A 255 2.27 31.76 -17.66
C GLU A 255 3.11 30.51 -17.91
N LEU A 256 3.73 30.37 -19.08
CA LEU A 256 4.64 29.25 -19.35
C LEU A 256 6.01 29.48 -18.69
N GLU A 257 6.73 28.41 -18.35
CA GLU A 257 8.04 28.51 -17.68
C GLU A 257 9.21 28.69 -18.67
N PRO A 258 10.35 29.26 -18.23
CA PRO A 258 11.52 29.43 -19.09
C PRO A 258 11.98 28.12 -19.74
N GLY A 259 12.29 28.17 -21.04
CA GLY A 259 12.64 27.01 -21.86
C GLY A 259 11.44 26.30 -22.50
N THR A 260 10.20 26.66 -22.14
CA THR A 260 9.02 26.13 -22.83
C THR A 260 8.95 26.69 -24.25
N PRO A 261 8.74 25.85 -25.29
CA PRO A 261 8.54 26.32 -26.65
C PRO A 261 7.34 27.27 -26.76
N CYS A 262 7.50 28.36 -27.49
CA CYS A 262 6.45 29.34 -27.75
C CYS A 262 6.56 29.88 -29.19
N ASP A 263 5.75 30.86 -29.57
CA ASP A 263 5.83 31.57 -30.86
C ASP A 263 5.65 33.06 -30.57
N ASP A 264 6.69 33.86 -30.79
CA ASP A 264 6.68 35.31 -30.52
C ASP A 264 6.04 36.12 -31.67
N GLY A 265 5.68 35.44 -32.76
CA GLY A 265 5.06 36.00 -33.95
C GLY A 265 6.02 36.82 -34.82
N ASP A 266 7.32 36.87 -34.49
CA ASP A 266 8.34 37.48 -35.34
C ASP A 266 8.88 36.43 -36.34
N PRO A 267 8.61 36.59 -37.65
CA PRO A 267 9.12 35.66 -38.65
C PRO A 267 10.64 35.77 -38.86
N MET A 268 11.35 36.66 -38.15
CA MET A 268 12.81 36.84 -38.14
C MET A 268 13.53 36.13 -36.98
N THR A 269 12.80 35.37 -36.16
CA THR A 269 13.33 34.58 -35.06
C THR A 269 12.98 33.10 -35.24
N VAL A 270 13.80 32.23 -34.67
CA VAL A 270 13.56 30.78 -34.56
C VAL A 270 13.91 30.30 -33.16
N ASN A 271 13.44 29.10 -32.83
CA ASN A 271 13.62 28.47 -31.52
C ASN A 271 13.14 29.39 -30.38
N ASP A 272 11.95 29.93 -30.58
CA ASP A 272 11.23 30.75 -29.63
C ASP A 272 10.96 29.94 -28.35
N VAL A 273 11.53 30.43 -27.25
CA VAL A 273 11.35 29.87 -25.93
C VAL A 273 11.04 30.98 -24.94
N ILE A 274 10.28 30.64 -23.90
CA ILE A 274 10.09 31.56 -22.80
C ILE A 274 11.44 31.82 -22.14
N ASN A 275 11.79 33.09 -21.95
CA ASN A 275 13.02 33.51 -21.27
C ASN A 275 12.80 33.73 -19.77
N ASN A 276 13.86 34.05 -19.03
CA ASN A 276 13.80 34.28 -17.56
C ASN A 276 13.03 35.55 -17.15
N VAL A 277 12.53 36.34 -18.12
CA VAL A 277 11.65 37.49 -17.89
C VAL A 277 10.23 37.21 -18.38
N CYS A 278 9.90 35.95 -18.68
CA CYS A 278 8.58 35.47 -19.05
C CYS A 278 8.05 36.08 -20.34
N ALA A 279 8.98 36.43 -21.24
CA ALA A 279 8.67 36.81 -22.60
C ALA A 279 9.02 35.65 -23.52
N CYS A 280 8.16 35.41 -24.50
CA CYS A 280 8.52 34.59 -25.64
C CYS A 280 9.48 35.39 -26.52
N GLU A 281 10.71 34.90 -26.66
CA GLU A 281 11.73 35.49 -27.53
C GLU A 281 12.47 34.37 -28.24
N GLY A 282 12.64 34.49 -29.55
CA GLY A 282 13.53 33.62 -30.31
C GLY A 282 14.92 34.21 -30.53
N VAL A 283 15.78 33.39 -31.11
CA VAL A 283 17.12 33.82 -31.53
C VAL A 283 17.00 34.39 -32.94
N LEU A 284 17.52 35.62 -33.14
CA LEU A 284 17.64 36.21 -34.48
C LEU A 284 18.47 35.28 -35.36
N PHE A 285 17.96 34.99 -36.56
CA PHE A 285 18.66 34.18 -37.56
C PHE A 285 20.14 34.57 -37.65
N SER A 286 21.02 33.65 -37.23
CA SER A 286 22.46 33.80 -37.37
C SER A 286 22.84 33.17 -38.72
N ASP A 287 23.57 33.90 -39.55
CA ASP A 287 24.03 33.48 -40.88
C ASP A 287 25.04 32.30 -40.87
N GLU A 288 25.20 31.59 -39.74
CA GLU A 288 26.14 30.50 -39.57
C GLU A 288 25.44 29.14 -39.62
N VAL A 289 25.57 28.48 -40.77
CA VAL A 289 25.24 27.06 -40.95
C VAL A 289 26.13 26.23 -40.03
N ASN A 290 25.53 25.67 -38.98
CA ASN A 290 26.23 24.84 -38.03
C ASN A 290 26.02 23.36 -38.35
N ILE A 291 27.11 22.59 -38.48
CA ILE A 291 27.01 21.12 -38.42
C ILE A 291 27.17 20.76 -36.95
N ILE A 292 26.19 20.06 -36.40
CA ILE A 292 26.32 19.40 -35.09
C ILE A 292 27.01 18.06 -35.35
N ASP A 293 28.29 17.99 -34.98
CA ASP A 293 29.21 16.90 -35.34
C ASP A 293 29.54 16.00 -34.14
N PRO A 294 28.82 14.89 -33.97
CA PRO A 294 29.43 13.66 -33.52
C PRO A 294 29.59 12.75 -34.74
N CYS A 295 30.84 12.44 -35.12
CA CYS A 295 31.18 11.35 -36.03
C CYS A 295 30.54 10.03 -35.52
N SER A 296 29.26 9.80 -35.84
CA SER A 296 28.50 8.72 -35.22
C SER A 296 28.78 7.43 -35.96
N CYS A 297 29.53 6.57 -35.31
CA CYS A 297 30.09 5.41 -35.95
C CYS A 297 29.07 4.28 -36.13
N LEU A 298 29.02 3.71 -37.34
CA LEU A 298 28.14 2.59 -37.65
C LEU A 298 28.77 1.20 -37.42
N ASN A 299 30.06 1.14 -37.09
CA ASN A 299 30.82 -0.09 -36.82
C ASN A 299 30.65 -1.20 -37.88
N ASN A 300 30.51 -0.84 -39.16
CA ASN A 300 30.17 -1.75 -40.26
C ASN A 300 31.31 -1.96 -41.28
N ALA A 301 32.54 -1.57 -40.93
CA ALA A 301 33.69 -1.75 -41.81
C ALA A 301 34.01 -3.23 -42.05
N THR A 302 34.47 -3.52 -43.27
CA THR A 302 35.04 -4.82 -43.66
C THR A 302 36.52 -4.71 -44.06
N THR A 303 37.02 -3.49 -44.24
CA THR A 303 38.43 -3.12 -44.47
C THR A 303 38.75 -1.81 -43.75
N SER A 304 40.02 -1.41 -43.71
CA SER A 304 40.45 -0.19 -42.99
C SER A 304 39.90 1.10 -43.58
N ASP A 305 39.46 1.08 -44.84
CA ASP A 305 39.17 2.32 -45.58
C ASP A 305 37.70 2.38 -46.04
N ASN A 306 36.83 1.49 -45.54
CA ASN A 306 35.44 1.40 -46.01
C ASN A 306 34.40 1.53 -44.90
N GLY A 307 34.82 1.91 -43.70
CA GLY A 307 33.93 2.25 -42.61
C GLY A 307 32.94 3.35 -42.95
N GLN A 308 31.78 3.33 -42.32
CA GLN A 308 30.78 4.38 -42.47
C GLN A 308 30.50 5.10 -41.14
N PHE A 309 30.19 6.38 -41.28
CA PHE A 309 29.73 7.30 -40.21
C PHE A 309 28.38 7.90 -40.61
N SER A 310 27.50 8.12 -39.63
CA SER A 310 26.21 8.78 -39.80
C SER A 310 26.31 10.26 -39.46
N GLU A 311 25.62 11.09 -40.23
CA GLU A 311 25.65 12.55 -40.16
C GLU A 311 24.23 13.13 -40.20
N ILE A 312 24.02 14.23 -39.47
CA ILE A 312 22.82 15.05 -39.58
C ILE A 312 23.26 16.44 -40.07
N ILE A 313 22.92 16.77 -41.32
CA ILE A 313 23.17 18.10 -41.89
C ILE A 313 21.93 18.95 -41.70
N GLU A 314 22.07 20.08 -41.02
CA GLU A 314 20.97 21.00 -40.74
C GLU A 314 21.16 22.33 -41.48
N VAL A 315 20.05 22.89 -41.96
CA VAL A 315 19.97 24.25 -42.49
C VAL A 315 18.89 24.99 -41.72
N GLU A 316 19.32 25.98 -40.94
CA GLU A 316 18.43 26.88 -40.24
C GLU A 316 17.84 27.88 -41.23
N ALA A 317 16.54 27.83 -41.47
CA ALA A 317 15.85 28.76 -42.37
C ALA A 317 14.35 28.83 -42.05
N PRO A 318 13.67 29.94 -42.38
CA PRO A 318 12.23 30.08 -42.19
C PRO A 318 11.41 28.91 -42.79
N PRO A 319 10.26 28.56 -42.17
CA PRO A 319 9.36 27.55 -42.70
C PRO A 319 8.79 27.93 -44.07
N GLY A 320 8.50 26.93 -44.90
CA GLY A 320 7.87 27.11 -46.21
C GLY A 320 8.84 27.35 -47.37
N GLN A 321 10.14 27.29 -47.12
CA GLN A 321 11.17 27.23 -48.16
C GLN A 321 11.34 25.78 -48.67
N THR A 322 12.11 25.61 -49.76
CA THR A 322 12.49 24.29 -50.26
C THR A 322 13.98 24.27 -50.50
N TRP A 323 14.70 23.59 -49.63
CA TRP A 323 16.14 23.40 -49.74
C TRP A 323 16.46 22.13 -50.52
N THR A 324 17.35 22.25 -51.50
CA THR A 324 17.75 21.14 -52.36
C THR A 324 19.26 21.02 -52.44
N VAL A 325 19.74 19.77 -52.51
CA VAL A 325 21.16 19.47 -52.70
C VAL A 325 21.60 19.86 -54.11
N VAL A 326 22.59 20.74 -54.21
CA VAL A 326 23.27 21.10 -55.47
C VAL A 326 24.35 20.08 -55.78
N SER A 327 25.18 19.74 -54.80
CA SER A 327 26.24 18.74 -54.92
C SER A 327 26.60 18.18 -53.55
N ALA A 328 26.84 16.87 -53.46
CA ALA A 328 27.22 16.21 -52.20
C ALA A 328 28.29 15.12 -52.40
N PRO A 329 29.49 15.43 -52.94
CA PRO A 329 30.51 14.40 -53.11
C PRO A 329 30.97 13.84 -51.76
N GLY A 330 31.05 12.51 -51.67
CA GLY A 330 31.44 11.80 -50.45
C GLY A 330 30.30 11.57 -49.45
N LEU A 331 29.12 12.16 -49.67
CA LEU A 331 27.92 11.91 -48.88
C LEU A 331 27.00 10.91 -49.58
N TYR A 332 26.53 9.93 -48.80
CA TYR A 332 25.68 8.84 -49.26
C TYR A 332 24.39 8.80 -48.43
N THR A 333 23.35 8.19 -48.97
CA THR A 333 22.05 8.10 -48.30
C THR A 333 22.12 7.15 -47.10
N THR A 334 21.25 7.33 -46.11
CA THR A 334 21.07 6.38 -44.99
C THR A 334 20.55 5.01 -45.41
N SER A 335 20.09 4.85 -46.66
CA SER A 335 19.73 3.56 -47.27
C SER A 335 20.92 2.86 -47.93
N SER A 336 22.13 3.41 -47.83
CA SER A 336 23.34 2.77 -48.35
C SER A 336 23.55 1.42 -47.65
N PRO A 337 23.86 0.35 -48.40
CA PRO A 337 24.15 -0.95 -47.80
C PRO A 337 25.48 -0.91 -47.05
N ASP A 338 25.61 -1.83 -46.09
CA ASP A 338 26.88 -2.04 -45.39
C ASP A 338 28.00 -2.44 -46.36
N PRO A 339 29.25 -2.01 -46.12
CA PRO A 339 30.42 -2.47 -46.85
C PRO A 339 30.51 -4.02 -46.86
N PRO A 340 30.98 -4.65 -47.96
CA PRO A 340 31.74 -4.06 -49.07
C PRO A 340 30.86 -3.58 -50.24
N ALA A 341 29.53 -3.59 -50.10
CA ALA A 341 28.65 -3.09 -51.15
C ALA A 341 28.89 -1.59 -51.35
N ALA A 342 28.78 -1.13 -52.61
CA ALA A 342 28.98 0.28 -52.92
C ALA A 342 27.86 1.13 -52.30
N PRO A 343 28.18 2.22 -51.59
CA PRO A 343 27.19 3.09 -50.99
C PRO A 343 26.44 3.89 -52.07
N ILE A 344 25.26 4.40 -51.70
CA ILE A 344 24.33 5.06 -52.62
C ILE A 344 24.50 6.58 -52.49
N PRO A 345 25.05 7.29 -53.50
CA PRO A 345 25.30 8.73 -53.39
C PRO A 345 24.02 9.54 -53.19
N VAL A 346 24.10 10.61 -52.40
CA VAL A 346 23.03 11.61 -52.34
C VAL A 346 22.96 12.33 -53.70
N ALA A 347 21.80 12.26 -54.36
CA ALA A 347 21.62 12.85 -55.68
C ALA A 347 21.43 14.38 -55.59
N ALA A 348 21.94 15.11 -56.59
CA ALA A 348 21.55 16.50 -56.78
C ALA A 348 20.03 16.59 -56.99
N GLY A 349 19.40 17.57 -56.35
CA GLY A 349 17.95 17.74 -56.28
C GLY A 349 17.27 17.01 -55.12
N THR A 350 18.01 16.29 -54.28
CA THR A 350 17.46 15.75 -53.02
C THR A 350 16.94 16.90 -52.16
N VAL A 351 15.70 16.79 -51.69
CA VAL A 351 15.03 17.82 -50.87
C VAL A 351 15.32 17.53 -49.41
N MET A 352 15.70 18.56 -48.65
CA MET A 352 15.86 18.46 -47.19
C MET A 352 14.50 18.48 -46.49
N THR A 353 14.39 17.78 -45.36
CA THR A 353 13.12 17.63 -44.63
C THR A 353 13.01 18.70 -43.55
N TYR A 354 11.90 19.45 -43.50
CA TYR A 354 11.68 20.42 -42.43
C TYR A 354 11.22 19.71 -41.14
N ASN A 355 11.96 19.90 -40.06
CA ASN A 355 11.62 19.42 -38.72
C ASN A 355 11.00 20.56 -37.91
N ALA A 356 9.69 20.47 -37.67
CA ALA A 356 8.94 21.50 -36.95
C ALA A 356 9.30 21.60 -35.46
N GLY A 357 9.95 20.58 -34.89
CA GLY A 357 10.38 20.61 -33.48
C GLY A 357 11.68 21.38 -33.27
N THR A 358 12.60 21.32 -34.24
CA THR A 358 13.90 22.03 -34.19
C THR A 358 13.90 23.33 -34.99
N GLY A 359 12.88 23.54 -35.84
CA GLY A 359 12.82 24.69 -36.74
C GLY A 359 13.74 24.59 -37.97
N ASN A 360 14.40 23.44 -38.19
CA ASN A 360 15.49 23.29 -39.15
C ASN A 360 15.11 22.40 -40.35
N TYR A 361 15.80 22.59 -41.48
CA TYR A 361 15.78 21.64 -42.60
C TYR A 361 16.92 20.64 -42.45
N GLU A 362 16.59 19.36 -42.37
CA GLU A 362 17.53 18.29 -42.04
C GLU A 362 17.75 17.37 -43.25
N LEU A 363 18.98 16.91 -43.41
CA LEU A 363 19.38 15.84 -44.31
C LEU A 363 20.26 14.86 -43.55
N LEU A 364 19.76 13.64 -43.39
CA LEU A 364 20.57 12.55 -42.85
C LEU A 364 21.38 11.92 -43.97
N GLY A 365 22.66 11.66 -43.69
CA GLY A 365 23.56 11.01 -44.63
C GLY A 365 24.55 10.11 -43.93
N VAL A 366 25.30 9.37 -44.73
CA VAL A 366 26.46 8.61 -44.28
C VAL A 366 27.67 8.98 -45.13
N HIS A 367 28.87 8.95 -44.56
CA HIS A 367 30.10 9.14 -45.31
C HIS A 367 31.12 8.03 -44.99
N ILE A 368 32.17 7.93 -45.81
CA ILE A 368 33.20 6.88 -45.67
C ILE A 368 34.39 7.40 -44.87
N ASP A 369 34.93 6.52 -44.03
CA ASP A 369 36.18 6.68 -43.27
C ASP A 369 37.32 7.22 -44.13
N GLY A 370 37.93 8.32 -43.68
CA GLY A 370 39.06 8.99 -44.33
C GLY A 370 38.81 9.59 -45.72
N VAL A 371 37.61 9.47 -46.25
CA VAL A 371 37.17 10.12 -47.50
C VAL A 371 36.47 11.44 -47.19
N GLY A 372 35.65 11.47 -46.12
CA GLY A 372 34.84 12.62 -45.74
C GLY A 372 33.75 12.95 -46.77
N TYR A 373 33.12 14.11 -46.61
CA TYR A 373 32.16 14.64 -47.56
C TYR A 373 32.23 16.16 -47.66
N SER A 374 31.69 16.68 -48.76
CA SER A 374 31.23 18.07 -48.82
C SER A 374 29.83 18.13 -49.37
N ILE A 375 29.06 19.11 -48.95
CA ILE A 375 27.70 19.31 -49.41
C ILE A 375 27.47 20.78 -49.72
N THR A 376 26.69 21.03 -50.77
CA THR A 376 26.20 22.35 -51.16
C THR A 376 24.70 22.25 -51.39
N VAL A 377 23.94 23.16 -50.79
CA VAL A 377 22.47 23.20 -50.83
C VAL A 377 21.97 24.59 -51.23
N THR A 378 20.76 24.68 -51.77
CA THR A 378 20.15 25.93 -52.21
C THR A 378 18.63 25.93 -52.07
N ASN A 379 18.07 27.11 -51.77
CA ASN A 379 16.64 27.41 -51.86
C ASN A 379 16.26 28.13 -53.18
N GLY A 380 17.21 28.30 -54.10
CA GLY A 380 17.08 29.06 -55.35
C GLY A 380 17.53 30.53 -55.27
N THR A 381 17.66 31.09 -54.06
CA THR A 381 18.21 32.43 -53.81
C THR A 381 19.58 32.34 -53.15
N ASP A 382 19.67 31.52 -52.09
CA ASP A 382 20.85 31.32 -51.26
C ASP A 382 21.55 30.02 -51.62
N VAL A 383 22.88 29.99 -51.48
CA VAL A 383 23.71 28.82 -51.71
C VAL A 383 24.65 28.64 -50.53
N LEU A 384 24.50 27.53 -49.82
CA LEU A 384 25.22 27.21 -48.59
C LEU A 384 26.03 25.94 -48.80
N GLY A 385 27.18 25.81 -48.13
CA GLY A 385 27.98 24.60 -48.23
C GLY A 385 28.92 24.39 -47.07
N THR A 386 29.27 23.13 -46.85
CA THR A 386 30.08 22.67 -45.72
C THR A 386 30.78 21.35 -46.06
N SER A 387 31.71 20.91 -45.22
CA SER A 387 32.44 19.66 -45.38
C SER A 387 32.88 19.10 -44.04
N ASN A 388 32.86 17.77 -43.90
CA ASN A 388 33.39 17.07 -42.73
C ASN A 388 34.29 15.90 -43.16
N LEU A 389 35.21 15.51 -42.28
CA LEU A 389 36.13 14.38 -42.46
C LEU A 389 36.29 13.63 -41.13
N CYS A 390 35.62 12.49 -41.00
CA CYS A 390 35.83 11.57 -39.89
C CYS A 390 36.80 10.44 -40.25
N HIS A 391 37.51 9.97 -39.22
CA HIS A 391 38.42 8.83 -39.29
C HIS A 391 38.08 7.82 -38.21
N TYR A 392 38.15 6.51 -38.50
CA TYR A 392 38.19 5.53 -37.43
C TYR A 392 39.46 5.71 -36.60
N PRO A 393 39.40 5.44 -35.29
CA PRO A 393 40.57 5.56 -34.44
C PRO A 393 41.63 4.54 -34.86
N GLU A 394 42.80 4.97 -35.33
CA GLU A 394 43.94 4.07 -35.48
C GLU A 394 44.65 3.94 -34.13
N ILE A 395 44.41 2.83 -33.43
CA ILE A 395 45.02 2.56 -32.14
C ILE A 395 46.26 1.70 -32.34
N THR A 396 47.41 2.19 -31.87
CA THR A 396 48.65 1.41 -31.84
C THR A 396 49.18 1.32 -30.41
N PHE A 397 49.68 0.14 -30.04
CA PHE A 397 50.44 -0.03 -28.81
C PHE A 397 51.85 0.52 -29.00
N ASP A 398 52.20 1.56 -28.25
CA ASP A 398 53.61 1.94 -28.02
C ASP A 398 54.06 1.37 -26.68
N ILE A 399 53.93 0.05 -26.52
CA ILE A 399 54.50 -0.62 -25.35
C ILE A 399 56.00 -0.75 -25.58
N GLY A 400 56.79 -0.01 -24.80
CA GLY A 400 58.22 -0.24 -24.71
C GLY A 400 58.53 -1.68 -24.29
N ALA A 401 59.81 -2.09 -24.35
CA ALA A 401 60.25 -3.45 -23.98
C ALA A 401 59.96 -3.85 -22.50
N TYR A 402 59.41 -2.95 -21.70
CA TYR A 402 59.04 -3.13 -20.30
C TYR A 402 57.69 -2.43 -20.05
N ILE A 403 56.75 -3.12 -19.40
CA ILE A 403 55.47 -2.56 -18.94
C ILE A 403 55.53 -2.51 -17.40
N SER A 404 55.39 -1.31 -16.82
CA SER A 404 55.14 -1.17 -15.39
C SER A 404 53.63 -1.27 -15.14
N PHE A 405 53.21 -2.12 -14.20
CA PHE A 405 51.79 -2.21 -13.83
C PHE A 405 51.26 -0.93 -13.19
N ALA A 406 52.15 -0.08 -12.63
CA ALA A 406 51.77 1.24 -12.10
C ALA A 406 51.42 2.26 -13.19
N ASP A 407 51.80 2.00 -14.45
CA ASP A 407 51.54 2.87 -15.60
C ASP A 407 50.26 2.44 -16.36
N LEU A 408 49.61 1.34 -15.96
CA LEU A 408 48.33 0.91 -16.53
C LEU A 408 47.19 1.74 -15.90
N PRO A 409 46.39 2.47 -16.68
CA PRO A 409 45.42 3.41 -16.14
C PRO A 409 44.26 2.69 -15.44
N THR A 410 43.95 3.11 -14.20
CA THR A 410 42.82 2.62 -13.41
C THR A 410 41.50 3.37 -13.68
N ALA A 411 41.53 4.41 -14.53
CA ALA A 411 40.36 5.16 -14.97
C ALA A 411 40.59 5.82 -16.34
N ALA A 412 39.49 6.12 -17.04
CA ALA A 412 39.44 6.64 -18.43
C ALA A 412 40.17 7.97 -18.69
N SER A 413 40.82 8.61 -17.71
CA SER A 413 41.37 9.96 -17.82
C SER A 413 42.88 10.07 -18.09
N THR A 414 43.63 8.98 -18.26
CA THR A 414 45.10 9.02 -18.51
C THR A 414 45.56 8.20 -19.71
N LEU A 415 44.68 8.00 -20.70
CA LEU A 415 44.94 7.22 -21.92
C LEU A 415 46.06 7.78 -22.83
N THR A 416 46.55 8.98 -22.57
CA THR A 416 47.50 9.69 -23.44
C THR A 416 48.95 9.22 -23.34
N GLU A 417 49.34 8.45 -22.31
CA GLU A 417 50.76 8.13 -22.05
C GLU A 417 51.22 6.75 -22.58
N VAL A 418 50.30 5.82 -22.85
CA VAL A 418 50.62 4.43 -23.30
C VAL A 418 50.17 4.15 -24.74
N MET A 419 49.24 4.94 -25.28
CA MET A 419 48.72 4.77 -26.63
C MET A 419 48.97 6.01 -27.47
N ASN A 420 49.60 5.83 -28.64
CA ASN A 420 49.65 6.87 -29.65
C ASN A 420 48.39 6.74 -30.51
N VAL A 421 47.41 7.62 -30.26
CA VAL A 421 46.33 7.86 -31.23
C VAL A 421 46.91 8.74 -32.33
N ALA A 422 46.88 8.29 -33.58
CA ALA A 422 47.36 9.08 -34.71
C ALA A 422 46.60 10.42 -34.78
N SER A 423 47.31 11.53 -35.01
CA SER A 423 46.75 12.88 -34.98
C SER A 423 45.64 13.08 -36.02
N GLY A 424 44.49 13.62 -35.60
CA GLY A 424 43.42 14.06 -36.51
C GLY A 424 42.00 13.59 -36.17
N ASN A 425 41.82 12.74 -35.15
CA ASN A 425 40.50 12.29 -34.72
C ASN A 425 40.05 13.07 -33.44
N PRO A 426 38.88 13.76 -33.45
CA PRO A 426 38.32 14.42 -32.26
C PRO A 426 37.73 13.45 -31.22
N ALA A 427 37.66 12.15 -31.50
CA ALA A 427 37.00 11.16 -30.65
C ALA A 427 37.73 10.87 -29.32
N LEU A 428 37.04 11.17 -28.22
CA LEU A 428 37.39 10.69 -26.87
C LEU A 428 36.69 9.35 -26.63
N GLY A 429 37.40 8.23 -26.83
CA GLY A 429 36.86 6.92 -26.46
C GLY A 429 37.25 6.48 -25.05
N SER A 430 36.56 5.47 -24.54
CA SER A 430 36.90 4.80 -23.28
C SER A 430 37.24 3.33 -23.57
N GLY A 431 38.08 2.72 -22.73
CA GLY A 431 38.44 1.31 -22.91
C GLY A 431 38.91 0.65 -21.62
N THR A 432 38.90 -0.68 -21.63
CA THR A 432 39.23 -1.52 -20.48
C THR A 432 40.35 -2.51 -20.84
N PHE A 433 41.22 -2.78 -19.87
CA PHE A 433 42.25 -3.81 -19.99
C PHE A 433 41.77 -5.10 -19.33
N LEU A 434 41.85 -6.20 -20.07
CA LEU A 434 41.60 -7.55 -19.57
C LEU A 434 42.88 -8.37 -19.69
N LEU A 435 43.26 -9.06 -18.61
CA LEU A 435 44.43 -9.92 -18.57
C LEU A 435 43.97 -11.37 -18.50
N PHE A 436 44.54 -12.24 -19.33
CA PHE A 436 44.27 -13.66 -19.35
C PHE A 436 45.55 -14.47 -19.17
N ASP A 437 45.47 -15.56 -18.43
CA ASP A 437 46.54 -16.54 -18.35
C ASP A 437 46.61 -17.41 -19.63
N MET A 438 47.58 -18.30 -19.69
CA MET A 438 47.78 -19.22 -20.82
C MET A 438 46.69 -20.31 -20.97
N ASN A 439 45.80 -20.47 -19.98
CA ASN A 439 44.61 -21.32 -20.07
C ASN A 439 43.38 -20.54 -20.59
N GLY A 440 43.50 -19.22 -20.75
CA GLY A 440 42.41 -18.33 -21.13
C GLY A 440 41.54 -17.90 -19.94
N ASP A 441 41.98 -18.14 -18.71
CA ASP A 441 41.25 -17.73 -17.51
C ASP A 441 41.53 -16.24 -17.20
N PRO A 442 40.50 -15.43 -16.90
CA PRO A 442 40.67 -14.02 -16.61
C PRO A 442 41.41 -13.82 -15.28
N VAL A 443 42.46 -13.01 -15.32
CA VAL A 443 43.25 -12.59 -14.15
C VAL A 443 42.68 -11.25 -13.68
N PRO A 444 42.04 -11.19 -12.49
CA PRO A 444 41.41 -9.97 -12.01
C PRO A 444 42.45 -8.90 -11.71
N ILE A 445 42.29 -7.72 -12.32
CA ILE A 445 43.06 -6.51 -12.02
C ILE A 445 42.23 -5.70 -11.01
N VAL A 446 42.69 -5.57 -9.77
CA VAL A 446 41.96 -4.86 -8.70
C VAL A 446 42.77 -3.63 -8.28
N GLY A 447 42.40 -2.46 -8.82
CA GLY A 447 43.03 -1.19 -8.46
C GLY A 447 44.53 -1.14 -8.76
N ASP A 448 45.30 -0.49 -7.88
CA ASP A 448 46.74 -0.26 -8.03
C ASP A 448 47.62 -1.46 -7.60
N GLU A 449 47.04 -2.62 -7.27
CA GLU A 449 47.79 -3.79 -6.80
C GLU A 449 48.00 -4.83 -7.92
N ILE A 450 49.26 -5.25 -8.10
CA ILE A 450 49.62 -6.39 -8.96
C ILE A 450 48.89 -7.63 -8.44
N PRO A 451 48.11 -8.35 -9.27
CA PRO A 451 47.43 -9.56 -8.84
C PRO A 451 48.45 -10.56 -8.26
N ALA A 452 48.21 -11.04 -7.02
CA ALA A 452 49.12 -11.94 -6.30
C ALA A 452 49.37 -13.30 -7.00
N THR A 453 48.73 -13.52 -8.15
CA THR A 453 48.75 -14.73 -8.97
C THR A 453 49.63 -14.64 -10.22
N LEU A 454 50.35 -13.53 -10.46
CA LEU A 454 51.27 -13.41 -11.58
C LEU A 454 52.61 -14.09 -11.28
N ASN A 455 53.04 -15.01 -12.16
CA ASN A 455 54.31 -15.73 -12.02
C ASN A 455 55.33 -15.24 -13.05
N SER A 456 56.58 -15.06 -12.61
CA SER A 456 57.71 -14.85 -13.51
C SER A 456 57.94 -16.10 -14.37
N GLY A 457 58.13 -15.90 -15.67
CA GLY A 457 58.37 -16.94 -16.67
C GLY A 457 57.11 -17.44 -17.38
N GLU A 458 55.92 -16.93 -17.04
CA GLU A 458 54.66 -17.29 -17.69
C GLU A 458 54.24 -16.26 -18.75
N MET A 459 53.56 -16.75 -19.78
CA MET A 459 52.99 -15.95 -20.87
C MET A 459 51.58 -15.51 -20.49
N TYR A 460 51.27 -14.24 -20.72
CA TYR A 460 49.94 -13.68 -20.51
C TYR A 460 49.46 -12.98 -21.77
N THR A 461 48.14 -12.90 -21.91
CA THR A 461 47.47 -12.18 -22.99
C THR A 461 46.78 -10.96 -22.41
N LEU A 462 47.13 -9.78 -22.93
CA LEU A 462 46.44 -8.53 -22.63
C LEU A 462 45.53 -8.20 -23.79
N VAL A 463 44.26 -8.02 -23.45
CA VAL A 463 43.21 -7.58 -24.37
C VAL A 463 42.83 -6.16 -23.96
N TYR A 464 42.88 -5.25 -24.91
CA TYR A 464 42.35 -3.91 -24.75
C TYR A 464 41.12 -3.75 -25.63
N GLU A 465 39.98 -3.43 -25.02
CA GLU A 465 38.75 -3.12 -25.74
C GLU A 465 38.54 -1.61 -25.73
N PHE A 466 38.59 -1.01 -26.91
CA PHE A 466 38.24 0.40 -27.12
C PHE A 466 36.82 0.50 -27.66
N THR A 467 36.01 1.42 -27.13
CA THR A 467 34.71 1.75 -27.71
C THR A 467 34.56 3.26 -27.84
N GLU A 468 34.28 3.70 -29.06
CA GLU A 468 33.79 5.05 -29.38
C GLU A 468 32.30 4.97 -29.74
N ASP A 469 31.50 5.86 -29.14
CA ASP A 469 30.03 6.03 -29.22
C ASP A 469 29.30 5.20 -30.30
N ALA A 470 29.21 3.89 -30.05
CA ALA A 470 28.69 2.91 -31.00
C ALA A 470 27.26 2.52 -30.64
N GLN A 471 26.36 2.62 -31.61
CA GLN A 471 25.06 1.95 -31.52
C GLN A 471 25.26 0.41 -31.55
N PRO A 472 24.43 -0.38 -30.85
CA PRO A 472 24.80 -1.73 -30.45
C PRO A 472 24.52 -2.74 -31.57
N ILE A 473 25.49 -3.03 -32.44
CA ILE A 473 25.36 -4.18 -33.34
C ILE A 473 26.69 -4.87 -33.69
N VAL A 474 26.75 -6.15 -33.33
CA VAL A 474 27.71 -7.21 -33.69
C VAL A 474 29.12 -7.10 -33.07
N PRO A 475 29.62 -8.15 -32.38
CA PRO A 475 30.99 -8.16 -31.88
C PRO A 475 31.98 -8.22 -33.06
N PRO A 476 32.97 -7.31 -33.13
CA PRO A 476 34.01 -7.36 -34.14
C PRO A 476 34.84 -8.65 -33.99
N GLY A 477 35.26 -9.21 -35.12
CA GLY A 477 36.31 -10.24 -35.11
C GLY A 477 37.67 -9.60 -34.80
N PRO A 478 38.71 -10.39 -34.47
CA PRO A 478 39.98 -9.88 -33.92
C PRO A 478 40.85 -9.02 -34.85
N ASN A 479 40.35 -8.52 -35.99
CA ASN A 479 41.04 -7.62 -36.92
C ASN A 479 40.07 -6.78 -37.80
N THR A 480 38.82 -6.57 -37.40
CA THR A 480 37.90 -5.72 -38.17
C THR A 480 38.08 -4.26 -37.74
N PRO A 481 38.43 -3.35 -38.66
CA PRO A 481 38.45 -1.90 -38.40
C PRO A 481 37.04 -1.44 -38.02
N GLY A 482 36.93 -0.54 -37.04
CA GLY A 482 35.64 -0.12 -36.49
C GLY A 482 35.83 0.77 -35.27
N CYS A 483 34.71 1.20 -34.66
CA CYS A 483 34.73 2.04 -33.46
C CYS A 483 34.78 1.24 -32.18
N THR A 484 34.52 -0.06 -32.29
CA THR A 484 34.95 -1.03 -31.30
C THR A 484 36.18 -1.75 -31.84
N GLN A 485 37.31 -1.61 -31.15
CA GLN A 485 38.54 -2.32 -31.49
C GLN A 485 38.99 -3.17 -30.32
N GLU A 486 39.30 -4.43 -30.62
CA GLU A 486 39.94 -5.34 -29.68
C GLU A 486 41.40 -5.49 -30.08
N LEU A 487 42.31 -5.04 -29.21
CA LEU A 487 43.74 -5.12 -29.42
C LEU A 487 44.32 -6.20 -28.49
N VAL A 488 44.80 -7.29 -29.09
CA VAL A 488 45.36 -8.44 -28.35
C VAL A 488 46.87 -8.45 -28.47
N THR A 489 47.56 -8.42 -27.33
CA THR A 489 49.02 -8.56 -27.28
C THR A 489 49.43 -9.64 -26.27
N GLN A 490 50.54 -10.32 -26.56
CA GLN A 490 51.11 -11.35 -25.69
C GLN A 490 52.45 -10.90 -25.16
N PHE A 491 52.66 -11.06 -23.85
CA PHE A 491 53.94 -10.75 -23.22
C PHE A 491 54.39 -11.84 -22.25
N LEU A 492 55.70 -11.89 -22.04
CA LEU A 492 56.36 -12.77 -21.08
C LEU A 492 56.73 -11.97 -19.84
N ILE A 493 56.24 -12.36 -18.67
CA ILE A 493 56.64 -11.71 -17.42
C ILE A 493 58.04 -12.18 -17.04
N LEU A 494 59.06 -11.35 -17.25
CA LEU A 494 60.45 -11.72 -16.92
C LEU A 494 60.73 -11.68 -15.41
N SER A 495 60.10 -10.76 -14.67
CA SER A 495 60.21 -10.67 -13.21
C SER A 495 58.99 -9.95 -12.62
N VAL A 496 58.52 -10.40 -11.46
CA VAL A 496 57.53 -9.69 -10.65
C VAL A 496 58.26 -9.12 -9.44
N GLY A 497 58.28 -7.80 -9.29
CA GLY A 497 58.93 -7.12 -8.17
C GLY A 497 58.30 -5.77 -7.93
N CYS A 498 58.24 -5.33 -6.67
CA CYS A 498 58.00 -3.94 -6.33
C CYS A 498 59.26 -3.14 -6.71
N ASP A 499 59.09 -1.99 -7.37
CA ASP A 499 60.14 -0.96 -7.38
C ASP A 499 60.23 -0.29 -5.99
#